data_AF-A0A0S4XM97-F1
#
_entry.id   AF-A0A0S4XM97-F1
#
_cell.length_a   1.000
_cell.length_b   1.000
_cell.length_c   1.000
_cell.angle_alpha   90.00
_cell.angle_beta   90.00
_cell.angle_gamma   90.00
#
_symmetry.space_group_name_H-M   'P 1'
#
loop_
_entity.id
_entity.type
_entity.pdbx_description
1 polymer ?
#
loop_
_entity_poly.entity_id
_entity_poly.type
_entity_poly.pdbx_seq_one_letter_code
_entity_poly.pdbx_strand_id
1 'polypeptide(L)'
;MRLSTLIVLIVIIFNLFRLLYFGEYSGGKVYVEKTTFAILTHIIAILFLLYIFYKSSWEPNFVKCPKCKETFNYKDTLEGKCPNCKDVDTIDIKEYYEKFPDEKDV
;
A
#
# COMPACT_ATOMS: atom_id res chain seq x y z
N MET A 1 1.47 4.09 -8.47
CA MET A 1 1.56 2.62 -8.30
C MET A 1 3.04 2.25 -8.19
N ARG A 2 3.49 1.66 -7.08
CA ARG A 2 4.92 1.31 -6.89
C ARG A 2 5.31 0.21 -7.90
N LEU A 3 6.52 0.26 -8.48
CA LEU A 3 7.00 -0.73 -9.47
C LEU A 3 6.87 -2.18 -8.97
N SER A 4 7.07 -2.39 -7.67
CA SER A 4 6.87 -3.68 -7.01
C SER A 4 5.45 -4.23 -7.16
N THR A 5 4.42 -3.36 -7.09
CA THR A 5 3.01 -3.77 -7.26
C THR A 5 2.74 -4.26 -8.68
N LEU A 6 3.33 -3.62 -9.69
CA LEU A 6 3.21 -4.04 -11.10
C LEU A 6 3.82 -5.43 -11.33
N ILE A 7 5.01 -5.67 -10.77
CA ILE A 7 5.70 -6.96 -10.90
C ILE A 7 4.86 -8.08 -10.28
N VAL A 8 4.28 -7.86 -9.10
CA VAL A 8 3.46 -8.87 -8.42
C VAL A 8 2.19 -9.19 -9.21
N LEU A 9 1.54 -8.18 -9.79
CA LEU A 9 0.38 -8.40 -10.66
C LEU A 9 0.73 -9.24 -11.89
N ILE A 10 1.87 -8.99 -12.53
CA ILE A 10 2.36 -9.79 -13.66
C ILE A 10 2.57 -11.25 -13.25
N VAL A 11 3.19 -11.48 -12.08
CA VAL A 11 3.41 -12.84 -11.54
C VAL A 11 2.09 -13.57 -11.28
N ILE A 12 1.07 -12.87 -10.76
CA ILE A 12 -0.26 -13.46 -10.54
C ILE A 12 -0.90 -13.84 -11.87
N ILE A 13 -0.93 -12.91 -12.83
CA ILE A 13 -1.52 -13.16 -14.16
C ILE A 13 -0.82 -14.33 -14.86
N PHE A 14 0.51 -14.36 -14.82
CA PHE A 14 1.30 -15.44 -15.43
C PHE A 14 1.03 -16.80 -14.77
N ASN A 15 0.97 -16.86 -13.44
CA ASN A 15 0.66 -18.10 -12.74
C ASN A 15 -0.78 -18.57 -12.98
N LEU A 16 -1.73 -17.63 -13.05
CA LEU A 16 -3.12 -17.96 -13.39
C LEU A 16 -3.22 -18.50 -14.82
N PHE A 17 -2.56 -17.86 -15.79
CA PHE A 17 -2.46 -18.35 -17.15
C PHE A 17 -1.84 -19.76 -17.20
N ARG A 18 -0.76 -19.98 -16.45
CA ARG A 18 -0.12 -21.29 -16.37
C ARG A 18 -1.06 -22.36 -15.80
N LEU A 19 -1.82 -22.04 -14.76
CA LEU A 19 -2.83 -22.94 -14.21
C LEU A 19 -3.90 -23.27 -15.25
N LEU A 20 -4.52 -22.25 -15.86
CA LEU A 20 -5.63 -22.43 -16.79
C LEU A 20 -5.27 -23.22 -18.06
N TYR A 21 -4.08 -22.98 -18.63
CA TYR A 21 -3.70 -23.55 -19.93
C TYR A 21 -2.77 -24.76 -19.85
N PHE A 22 -2.02 -24.91 -18.76
CA PHE A 22 -1.04 -25.99 -18.58
C PHE A 22 -1.30 -26.86 -17.35
N GLY A 23 -2.41 -26.62 -16.64
CA GLY A 23 -2.89 -27.50 -15.59
C GLY A 23 -3.51 -28.77 -16.16
N GLU A 24 -3.23 -29.91 -15.52
CA GLU A 24 -3.97 -31.14 -15.79
C GLU A 24 -5.24 -31.15 -14.93
N TYR A 25 -6.39 -31.14 -15.61
CA TYR A 25 -7.72 -31.19 -15.01
C TYR A 25 -8.48 -32.40 -15.56
N SER A 26 -9.02 -33.26 -14.70
CA SER A 26 -9.93 -34.35 -15.11
C SER A 26 -11.10 -34.43 -14.15
N GLY A 27 -12.32 -34.50 -14.69
CA GLY A 27 -13.55 -34.58 -13.90
C GLY A 27 -13.72 -33.43 -12.89
N GLY A 28 -13.20 -32.23 -13.21
CA GLY A 28 -13.23 -31.07 -12.30
C GLY A 28 -12.21 -31.12 -11.14
N LYS A 29 -11.33 -32.12 -11.12
CA LYS A 29 -10.25 -32.25 -10.13
C LYS A 29 -8.92 -31.77 -10.72
N VAL A 30 -8.14 -31.08 -9.88
CA VAL A 30 -6.79 -30.62 -10.21
C VAL A 30 -5.80 -31.70 -9.83
N TYR A 31 -4.95 -32.14 -10.76
CA TYR A 31 -3.86 -33.05 -10.45
C TYR A 31 -2.67 -32.27 -9.89
N VAL A 32 -2.44 -32.46 -8.59
CA VAL A 32 -1.58 -31.61 -7.77
C VAL A 32 -0.10 -31.81 -8.12
N GLU A 33 0.34 -32.99 -8.56
CA GLU A 33 1.77 -33.28 -8.78
C GLU A 33 2.48 -32.35 -9.77
N LYS A 34 1.81 -31.90 -10.84
CA LYS A 34 2.39 -30.96 -11.82
C LYS A 34 2.05 -29.49 -11.57
N THR A 35 0.97 -29.23 -10.83
CA THR A 35 0.44 -27.88 -10.61
C THR A 35 0.81 -27.29 -9.24
N THR A 36 1.34 -28.09 -8.31
CA THR A 36 1.71 -27.67 -6.93
C THR A 36 2.55 -26.41 -6.91
N PHE A 37 3.60 -26.34 -7.74
CA PHE A 37 4.49 -25.17 -7.77
C PHE A 37 3.76 -23.89 -8.19
N ALA A 38 2.89 -23.98 -9.21
CA ALA A 38 2.10 -22.84 -9.67
C ALA A 38 1.09 -22.40 -8.60
N ILE A 39 0.44 -23.35 -7.91
CA ILE A 39 -0.51 -23.05 -6.82
C ILE A 39 0.20 -22.36 -5.66
N LEU A 40 1.33 -22.91 -5.19
CA LEU A 40 2.09 -22.34 -4.07
C LEU A 40 2.60 -20.93 -4.38
N THR A 41 3.20 -20.74 -5.55
CA THR A 41 3.69 -19.41 -5.96
C THR A 41 2.56 -18.40 -6.11
N HIS A 42 1.37 -18.83 -6.55
CA HIS A 42 0.20 -17.97 -6.64
C HIS A 42 -0.32 -17.55 -5.25
N ILE A 43 -0.40 -18.47 -4.29
CA ILE A 43 -0.78 -18.17 -2.90
C ILE A 43 0.21 -17.17 -2.28
N ILE A 44 1.52 -17.39 -2.45
CA ILE A 44 2.56 -16.49 -1.93
C ILE A 44 2.41 -15.09 -2.55
N ALA A 45 2.17 -14.99 -3.85
CA ALA A 45 1.98 -13.70 -4.52
C ALA A 45 0.75 -12.94 -4.00
N ILE A 46 -0.36 -13.64 -3.73
CA ILE A 46 -1.57 -13.05 -3.14
C ILE A 46 -1.29 -12.55 -1.71
N LEU A 47 -0.64 -13.37 -0.87
CA LEU A 47 -0.26 -12.96 0.49
C LEU A 47 0.65 -11.73 0.48
N PHE A 48 1.59 -11.65 -0.47
CA PHE A 48 2.47 -10.51 -0.61
C PHE A 48 1.72 -9.24 -1.07
N LEU A 49 0.71 -9.35 -1.95
CA LEU A 49 -0.17 -8.22 -2.26
C LEU A 49 -0.94 -7.73 -1.03
N LEU A 50 -1.51 -8.66 -0.26
CA LEU A 50 -2.22 -8.32 0.97
C LEU A 50 -1.30 -7.61 1.98
N TYR A 51 -0.06 -8.07 2.11
CA TYR A 51 0.96 -7.42 2.92
C TYR A 51 1.27 -5.99 2.45
N ILE A 52 1.46 -5.78 1.14
CA ILE A 52 1.68 -4.43 0.59
C ILE A 52 0.47 -3.52 0.87
N PHE A 53 -0.75 -4.02 0.66
CA PHE A 53 -1.97 -3.26 0.89
C PHE A 53 -2.14 -2.89 2.36
N TYR A 54 -1.92 -3.86 3.26
CA TYR A 54 -1.92 -3.64 4.70
C TYR A 54 -0.91 -2.57 5.10
N LYS A 55 0.34 -2.69 4.64
CA LYS A 55 1.41 -1.72 4.93
C LYS A 55 1.09 -0.33 4.37
N SER A 56 0.53 -0.25 3.16
CA SER A 56 0.13 1.03 2.56
C SER A 56 -0.99 1.72 3.34
N SER A 57 -1.88 0.95 3.98
CA SER A 57 -2.94 1.51 4.85
C SER A 57 -2.42 2.00 6.19
N TRP A 58 -1.23 1.54 6.58
CA TRP A 58 -0.61 1.79 7.88
C TRP A 58 0.42 2.92 7.86
N GLU A 59 0.83 3.42 6.69
CA GLU A 59 1.65 4.62 6.61
C GLU A 59 0.83 5.78 7.21
N PRO A 60 1.22 6.33 8.38
CA PRO A 60 0.49 7.42 8.98
C PRO A 60 0.66 8.67 8.12
N ASN A 61 -0.46 9.19 7.61
CA ASN A 61 -0.48 10.50 6.95
C ASN A 61 -0.39 11.57 8.03
N PHE A 62 0.83 11.87 8.47
CA PHE A 62 1.05 12.97 9.40
C PHE A 62 0.98 14.30 8.65
N VAL A 63 0.28 15.24 9.26
CA VAL A 63 0.15 16.60 8.76
C VAL A 63 0.56 17.58 9.86
N LYS A 64 1.13 18.70 9.47
CA LYS A 64 1.63 19.73 10.38
C LYS A 64 0.90 21.04 10.12
N CYS A 65 0.47 21.69 11.19
CA CYS A 65 -0.14 23.01 11.08
C CYS A 65 0.95 24.09 10.96
N PRO A 66 0.93 24.95 9.92
CA PRO A 66 1.92 26.00 9.78
C PRO A 66 1.83 27.12 10.81
N LYS A 67 0.69 27.23 11.50
CA LYS A 67 0.45 28.28 12.50
C LYS A 67 0.85 27.87 13.91
N CYS A 68 0.35 26.73 14.41
CA CYS A 68 0.70 26.25 15.76
C CYS A 68 1.89 25.28 15.78
N LYS A 69 2.39 24.85 14.61
CA LYS A 69 3.52 23.91 14.44
C LYS A 69 3.32 22.53 15.06
N GLU A 70 2.09 22.21 15.47
CA GLU A 70 1.75 20.89 15.97
C GLU A 70 1.54 19.91 14.82
N THR A 71 1.92 18.66 15.08
CA THR A 71 1.75 17.53 14.18
C THR A 71 0.52 16.74 14.59
N PHE A 72 -0.32 16.42 13.61
CA PHE A 72 -1.54 15.63 13.78
C PHE A 72 -1.50 14.43 12.84
N ASN A 73 -2.22 13.37 13.18
CA ASN A 73 -2.61 12.41 12.15
C ASN A 73 -3.69 13.09 11.29
N TYR A 74 -3.64 12.91 9.97
CA TYR A 74 -4.66 13.46 9.07
C TYR A 74 -6.07 13.02 9.49
N LYS A 75 -6.21 11.82 10.04
CA LYS A 75 -7.50 11.30 10.57
C LYS A 75 -8.05 12.09 11.76
N ASP A 76 -7.18 12.77 12.50
CA ASP A 76 -7.53 13.57 13.68
C ASP A 76 -7.83 15.04 13.31
N THR A 77 -7.65 15.40 12.03
CA THR A 77 -7.97 16.74 11.52
C THR A 77 -9.45 16.87 11.14
N LEU A 78 -9.96 18.10 11.19
CA LEU A 78 -11.31 18.42 10.73
C LEU A 78 -11.27 18.64 9.21
N GLU A 79 -11.38 17.56 8.44
CA GLU A 79 -11.32 17.59 6.97
C GLU A 79 -10.02 18.21 6.41
N GLY A 80 -8.89 17.95 7.06
CA GLY A 80 -7.60 18.55 6.71
C GLY A 80 -7.32 19.88 7.40
N LYS A 81 -8.24 20.42 8.20
CA LYS A 81 -8.02 21.63 9.02
C LYS A 81 -7.48 21.30 10.41
N CYS A 82 -6.66 22.21 10.92
CA CYS A 82 -6.06 22.09 12.24
C CYS A 82 -7.15 22.13 13.33
N PRO A 83 -7.18 21.17 14.26
CA PRO A 83 -8.17 21.16 15.34
C PRO A 83 -7.98 22.31 16.33
N ASN A 84 -6.73 22.78 16.50
CA ASN A 84 -6.38 23.85 17.44
C ASN A 84 -6.44 25.25 16.80
N CYS A 85 -6.13 25.35 15.51
CA CYS A 85 -6.23 26.58 14.73
C CYS A 85 -7.47 26.53 13.84
N LYS A 86 -8.56 27.17 14.24
CA LYS A 86 -9.76 27.30 13.39
C LYS A 86 -9.37 27.84 12.01
N ASP A 87 -9.86 27.17 10.97
CA ASP A 87 -9.73 27.53 9.55
C ASP A 87 -8.30 27.62 8.99
N VAL A 88 -7.34 26.93 9.62
CA VAL A 88 -6.00 26.77 9.05
C VAL A 88 -5.87 25.36 8.49
N ASP A 89 -5.55 25.25 7.21
CA ASP A 89 -5.26 23.97 6.58
C ASP A 89 -3.95 23.40 7.10
N THR A 90 -3.98 22.11 7.44
CA THR A 90 -2.78 21.35 7.76
C THR A 90 -2.08 20.93 6.46
N ILE A 91 -0.76 20.87 6.49
CA ILE A 91 0.07 20.54 5.33
C ILE A 91 0.66 19.15 5.56
N ASP A 92 0.80 18.32 4.51
CA ASP A 92 1.55 17.07 4.63
C ASP A 92 2.92 17.31 5.25
N ILE A 93 3.32 16.47 6.20
CA ILE A 93 4.55 16.71 6.96
C ILE A 93 5.80 16.80 6.07
N LYS A 94 5.84 16.10 4.93
CA LYS A 94 6.96 16.19 3.98
C LYS A 94 6.95 17.53 3.26
N GLU A 95 5.79 17.94 2.75
CA GLU A 95 5.60 19.24 2.10
C GLU A 95 5.90 20.40 3.07
N TYR A 96 5.56 20.23 4.36
CA TYR A 96 5.90 21.20 5.40
C TYR A 96 7.41 21.45 5.49
N TYR A 97 8.21 20.39 5.58
CA TYR A 97 9.66 20.53 5.70
C TYR A 97 10.36 20.92 4.39
N GLU A 98 9.71 20.74 3.24
CA GLU A 98 10.17 21.34 1.99
C GLU A 98 9.99 22.87 1.98
N LYS A 99 8.90 23.37 2.57
CA LYS A 99 8.63 24.82 2.69
C LYS A 99 9.40 25.48 3.84
N PHE A 100 9.61 24.76 4.94
CA PHE A 100 10.30 25.22 6.14
C PHE A 100 11.50 24.32 6.46
N PRO A 101 12.55 24.33 5.62
CA PRO A 101 13.70 23.44 5.76
C PRO A 101 14.45 23.65 7.08
N ASP A 102 14.46 24.89 7.59
CA ASP A 102 15.15 25.26 8.84
C ASP A 102 14.53 24.62 10.09
N GLU A 103 13.28 24.13 10.00
CA GLU A 103 12.59 23.48 11.12
C GLU A 103 12.78 21.96 11.15
N LYS A 104 13.53 21.39 10.19
CA LYS A 104 13.73 19.95 10.04
C LYS A 104 14.61 19.34 11.16
N ASP A 105 15.42 20.18 11.81
CA ASP A 105 16.45 19.77 12.77
C ASP A 105 16.16 20.22 14.23
N VAL A 106 14.90 20.55 14.55
CA VAL A 106 14.45 20.91 15.91
C VAL A 106 13.75 19.75 16.59
#